data_AF-A0A6J6VE23-F1
#
_entry.id   AF-A0A6J6VE23-F1
#
_cell.length_a   1.000
_cell.length_b   1.000
_cell.length_c   1.000
_cell.angle_alpha   90.00
_cell.angle_beta   90.00
_cell.angle_gamma   90.00
#
_symmetry.space_group_name_H-M   'P 1'
#
loop_
_entity.id
_entity.type
_entity.pdbx_description
1 polymer ?
#
loop_
_entity_poly.entity_id
_entity_poly.type
_entity_poly.pdbx_seq_one_letter_code
_entity_poly.pdbx_strand_id
1 'polypeptide(L)'
;MSTFYDEVGGATFFSDLVSQFYAHVATDPILRPMYPETDMKGAAERLQMFLEQYWGGPTTYQESRGHPRLRMRHAGFRIDSAARDAWLSAMHTVVSGIEMNEEHRVQLWSYLEMAANSMVNQPD
;
A
#
# COMPACT_ATOMS: atom_id res chain seq x y z
N MET A 1 -12.24 21.71 -6.93
CA MET A 1 -11.07 21.43 -6.07
C MET A 1 -10.39 20.20 -6.64
N SER A 2 -9.07 20.22 -6.74
CA SER A 2 -8.29 19.05 -7.15
C SER A 2 -8.26 18.05 -5.99
N THR A 3 -8.28 16.76 -6.27
CA THR A 3 -8.05 15.73 -5.25
C THR A 3 -6.56 15.47 -5.07
N PHE A 4 -6.16 14.81 -3.98
CA PHE A 4 -4.77 14.36 -3.82
C PHE A 4 -4.34 13.49 -5.02
N TYR A 5 -5.22 12.57 -5.46
CA TYR A 5 -4.99 11.73 -6.62
C TYR A 5 -4.64 12.56 -7.87
N ASP A 6 -5.40 13.61 -8.15
CA ASP A 6 -5.13 14.49 -9.31
C ASP A 6 -3.80 15.23 -9.15
N GLU A 7 -3.48 15.69 -7.95
CA GLU A 7 -2.30 16.51 -7.66
C GLU A 7 -0.97 15.74 -7.75
N VAL A 8 -0.98 14.44 -7.44
CA VAL A 8 0.22 13.59 -7.54
C VAL A 8 0.42 12.96 -8.92
N GLY A 9 -0.47 13.22 -9.89
CA GLY A 9 -0.37 12.68 -11.26
C GLY A 9 -1.22 11.42 -11.52
N GLY A 10 -2.16 11.11 -10.62
CA GLY A 10 -3.18 10.09 -10.82
C GLY A 10 -2.66 8.67 -10.96
N ALA A 11 -3.28 7.89 -11.85
CA ALA A 11 -3.04 6.45 -11.99
C ALA A 11 -1.56 6.11 -12.27
N THR A 12 -0.85 6.92 -13.05
CA THR A 12 0.57 6.68 -13.34
C THR A 12 1.40 6.70 -12.07
N PHE A 13 1.18 7.69 -11.20
CA PHE A 13 1.86 7.77 -9.91
C PHE A 13 1.61 6.56 -9.03
N PHE A 14 0.35 6.13 -8.87
CA PHE A 14 0.02 4.98 -8.04
C PHE A 14 0.51 3.66 -8.64
N SER A 15 0.51 3.52 -9.97
CA SER A 15 1.08 2.37 -10.64
C SER A 15 2.58 2.26 -10.38
N ASP A 16 3.32 3.36 -10.50
CA ASP A 16 4.77 3.40 -10.24
C ASP A 16 5.10 3.14 -8.77
N LEU A 17 4.37 3.77 -7.85
CA LEU A 17 4.50 3.56 -6.40
C LEU A 17 4.32 2.07 -6.05
N VAL A 18 3.23 1.46 -6.51
CA VAL A 18 2.88 0.08 -6.17
C VAL A 18 3.82 -0.92 -6.85
N SER A 19 4.18 -0.68 -8.12
CA SER A 19 5.14 -1.51 -8.85
C SER A 19 6.48 -1.59 -8.14
N GLN A 20 7.04 -0.43 -7.76
CA GLN A 20 8.30 -0.36 -7.02
C GLN A 20 8.16 -0.99 -5.62
N PHE A 21 7.05 -0.74 -4.92
CA PHE A 21 6.80 -1.36 -3.61
C PHE A 21 6.82 -2.89 -3.70
N TYR A 22 6.12 -3.47 -4.67
CA TYR A 22 6.11 -4.93 -4.83
C TYR A 22 7.44 -5.51 -5.32
N ALA A 23 8.29 -4.72 -5.98
CA ALA A 23 9.66 -5.15 -6.27
C ALA A 23 10.49 -5.34 -4.99
N HIS A 24 10.31 -4.47 -3.99
CA HIS A 24 10.91 -4.65 -2.67
C HIS A 24 10.30 -5.85 -1.93
N VAL A 25 8.97 -5.95 -1.87
CA VAL A 25 8.25 -7.09 -1.26
C VAL A 25 8.71 -8.42 -1.84
N ALA A 26 8.95 -8.49 -3.15
CA ALA A 26 9.35 -9.72 -3.84
C ALA A 26 10.71 -10.29 -3.37
N THR A 27 11.54 -9.46 -2.75
CA THR A 27 12.90 -9.81 -2.31
C THR A 27 13.10 -9.76 -0.80
N ASP A 28 12.15 -9.20 -0.06
CA ASP A 28 12.21 -9.10 1.40
C ASP A 28 11.94 -10.48 2.06
N PRO A 29 12.81 -10.95 2.96
CA PRO A 29 12.70 -12.29 3.55
C PRO A 29 11.53 -12.46 4.53
N ILE A 30 10.99 -11.36 5.08
CA ILE A 30 9.82 -11.37 5.95
C ILE A 30 8.54 -11.29 5.11
N LEU A 31 8.51 -10.38 4.14
CA LEU A 31 7.29 -10.12 3.36
C LEU A 31 7.06 -11.18 2.28
N ARG A 32 8.08 -11.56 1.51
CA ARG A 32 7.91 -12.48 0.35
C ARG A 32 7.18 -13.78 0.70
N PRO A 33 7.45 -14.45 1.84
CA PRO A 33 6.72 -15.66 2.24
C PRO A 33 5.24 -15.43 2.61
N MET A 34 4.83 -14.20 2.92
CA MET A 34 3.45 -13.86 3.29
C MET A 34 2.51 -13.82 2.07
N TYR A 35 3.05 -13.75 0.86
CA TYR A 35 2.29 -13.66 -0.38
C TYR A 35 2.31 -14.99 -1.15
N PRO A 36 1.16 -15.49 -1.62
CA PRO A 36 1.13 -16.63 -2.54
C PRO A 36 1.90 -16.31 -3.82
N GLU A 37 2.76 -17.23 -4.27
CA GLU A 37 3.60 -17.00 -5.46
C GLU A 37 2.79 -16.68 -6.72
N THR A 38 1.59 -17.25 -6.81
CA THR A 38 0.68 -17.13 -7.94
C THR A 38 -0.15 -15.84 -7.93
N ASP A 39 -0.12 -15.05 -6.86
CA ASP A 39 -1.03 -13.91 -6.67
C ASP A 39 -0.32 -12.57 -6.37
N MET A 40 1.00 -12.48 -6.54
CA MET A 40 1.73 -11.21 -6.39
C MET A 40 1.16 -10.09 -7.28
N LYS A 41 0.85 -10.42 -8.55
CA LYS A 41 0.24 -9.47 -9.48
C LYS A 41 -1.13 -9.00 -9.00
N GLY A 42 -1.98 -9.92 -8.56
CA GLY A 42 -3.30 -9.59 -8.04
C GLY A 42 -3.22 -8.76 -6.75
N ALA A 43 -2.22 -9.01 -5.90
CA ALA A 43 -1.97 -8.23 -4.70
C ALA A 43 -1.58 -6.77 -5.04
N ALA A 44 -0.72 -6.58 -6.05
CA ALA A 44 -0.36 -5.27 -6.58
C ALA A 44 -1.56 -4.52 -7.14
N GLU A 45 -2.34 -5.13 -8.03
CA GLU A 45 -3.54 -4.52 -8.60
C GLU A 45 -4.53 -4.06 -7.52
N ARG A 46 -4.74 -4.88 -6.48
CA ARG A 46 -5.63 -4.55 -5.36
C ARG A 46 -5.12 -3.38 -4.52
N LEU A 47 -3.81 -3.27 -4.30
CA LEU A 47 -3.23 -2.16 -3.57
C LEU A 47 -3.32 -0.86 -4.38
N GLN A 48 -3.04 -0.92 -5.69
CA GLN A 48 -3.16 0.24 -6.57
C GLN A 48 -4.59 0.77 -6.58
N MET A 49 -5.57 -0.06 -6.93
CA MET A 49 -6.98 0.37 -6.96
C MET A 49 -7.44 0.92 -5.60
N PHE A 50 -6.96 0.33 -4.50
CA PHE A 50 -7.29 0.78 -3.15
C PHE A 50 -6.75 2.19 -2.88
N LEU A 51 -5.46 2.43 -3.17
CA LEU A 51 -4.83 3.73 -2.94
C LEU A 51 -5.40 4.81 -3.86
N GLU A 52 -5.61 4.49 -5.13
CA GLU A 52 -6.26 5.40 -6.09
C GLU A 52 -7.63 5.83 -5.55
N GLN A 53 -8.46 4.87 -5.14
CA GLN A 53 -9.77 5.18 -4.56
C GLN A 53 -9.65 6.00 -3.26
N TYR A 54 -8.73 5.65 -2.37
CA TYR A 54 -8.56 6.31 -1.07
C TYR A 54 -8.22 7.80 -1.25
N TRP A 55 -7.41 8.13 -2.25
CA TRP A 55 -6.94 9.50 -2.51
C TRP A 55 -7.83 10.33 -3.44
N GLY A 56 -9.03 9.84 -3.76
CA GLY A 56 -10.03 10.57 -4.54
C GLY A 56 -10.07 10.23 -6.03
N GLY A 57 -9.34 9.19 -6.45
CA GLY A 57 -9.42 8.62 -7.79
C GLY A 57 -10.64 7.69 -7.99
N PRO A 58 -10.58 6.80 -9.01
CA PRO A 58 -11.69 5.91 -9.36
C PRO A 58 -12.16 4.99 -8.22
N THR A 59 -13.45 4.67 -8.19
CA THR A 59 -14.09 3.75 -7.22
C THR A 59 -13.94 2.26 -7.57
N THR A 60 -12.98 1.93 -8.45
CA THR A 60 -12.82 0.59 -9.03
C THR A 60 -12.55 -0.48 -7.97
N TYR A 61 -11.86 -0.15 -6.88
CA TYR A 61 -11.66 -1.09 -5.77
C TYR A 61 -13.00 -1.49 -5.15
N GLN A 62 -13.85 -0.51 -4.81
CA GLN A 62 -15.15 -0.76 -4.20
C GLN A 62 -16.11 -1.47 -5.15
N GLU A 63 -16.10 -1.13 -6.43
CA GLU A 63 -16.93 -1.78 -7.45
C GLU A 63 -16.55 -3.25 -7.62
N SER A 64 -15.26 -3.57 -7.61
CA SER A 64 -14.76 -4.94 -7.83
C SER A 64 -14.67 -5.79 -6.55
N ARG A 65 -14.48 -5.17 -5.39
CA ARG A 65 -14.20 -5.87 -4.11
C ARG A 65 -15.19 -5.53 -3.00
N GLY A 66 -16.07 -4.56 -3.19
CA GLY A 66 -16.91 -4.02 -2.12
C GLY A 66 -16.11 -3.25 -1.07
N HIS A 67 -16.74 -3.02 0.09
CA HIS A 67 -16.16 -2.22 1.17
C HIS A 67 -14.73 -2.68 1.58
N PRO A 68 -13.75 -1.77 1.79
CA PRO A 68 -12.36 -2.11 2.12
C PRO A 68 -12.15 -3.11 3.26
N ARG A 69 -12.83 -2.91 4.40
CA ARG A 69 -12.76 -3.80 5.58
C ARG A 69 -11.34 -4.34 5.82
N LEU A 70 -10.35 -3.44 5.82
CA LEU A 70 -8.94 -3.81 5.71
C LEU A 70 -8.52 -4.80 6.80
N ARG A 71 -8.84 -4.54 8.07
CA ARG A 71 -8.52 -5.45 9.18
C ARG A 71 -9.10 -6.86 8.98
N MET A 72 -10.32 -6.97 8.46
CA MET A 72 -10.94 -8.27 8.15
C MET A 72 -10.16 -9.00 7.04
N ARG A 73 -9.73 -8.27 5.99
CA ARG A 73 -8.93 -8.85 4.90
C ARG A 73 -7.51 -9.22 5.31
N HIS A 74 -6.96 -8.54 6.31
CA HIS A 74 -5.63 -8.80 6.86
C HIS A 74 -5.62 -9.86 7.98
N ALA A 75 -6.79 -10.21 8.55
CA ALA A 75 -6.91 -11.15 9.67
C ALA A 75 -6.39 -12.57 9.38
N GLY A 76 -6.32 -12.97 8.10
CA GLY A 76 -5.77 -14.27 7.69
C GLY A 76 -4.24 -14.34 7.68
N PHE A 77 -3.55 -13.21 7.84
CA PHE A 77 -2.09 -13.14 7.86
C PHE A 77 -1.58 -12.90 9.29
N ARG A 78 -0.44 -13.49 9.63
CA ARG A 78 0.28 -13.19 10.87
C ARG A 78 1.03 -11.87 10.69
N ILE A 79 0.51 -10.79 11.26
CA ILE A 79 1.11 -9.45 11.18
C ILE A 79 1.52 -9.02 12.59
N ASP A 80 2.77 -9.27 12.95
CA ASP A 80 3.45 -8.76 14.14
C ASP A 80 4.23 -7.47 13.82
N SER A 81 4.96 -6.92 14.81
CA SER A 81 5.73 -5.68 14.59
C SER A 81 6.81 -5.84 13.52
N ALA A 82 7.43 -7.02 13.41
CA ALA A 82 8.46 -7.29 12.40
C ALA A 82 7.88 -7.26 10.97
N ALA A 83 6.71 -7.86 10.75
CA ALA A 83 6.01 -7.79 9.46
C ALA A 83 5.59 -6.35 9.11
N ARG A 84 5.08 -5.59 10.09
CA ARG A 84 4.75 -4.17 9.91
C ARG A 84 5.99 -3.35 9.52
N ASP A 85 7.10 -3.53 10.23
CA ASP A 85 8.32 -2.75 10.03
C ASP A 85 8.96 -3.07 8.68
N ALA A 86 8.94 -4.33 8.26
CA ALA A 86 9.36 -4.73 6.92
C ALA A 86 8.51 -4.04 5.84
N TRP A 87 7.18 -4.02 6.01
CA TRP A 87 6.26 -3.36 5.08
C TRP A 87 6.52 -1.85 5.01
N LEU A 88 6.68 -1.19 6.16
CA LEU A 88 6.98 0.24 6.24
C LEU A 88 8.33 0.57 5.63
N SER A 89 9.36 -0.23 5.88
CA SER A 89 10.69 -0.06 5.30
C SER A 89 10.67 -0.14 3.77
N ALA A 90 9.99 -1.15 3.23
CA ALA A 90 9.81 -1.30 1.78
C ALA A 90 9.07 -0.09 1.19
N MET A 91 7.97 0.35 1.81
CA MET A 91 7.19 1.49 1.34
C MET A 91 7.95 2.82 1.48
N HIS A 92 8.67 3.02 2.58
CA HIS A 92 9.48 4.23 2.83
C HIS A 92 10.56 4.40 1.78
N THR A 93 11.22 3.29 1.38
CA THR A 93 12.25 3.29 0.34
C THR A 93 11.69 3.85 -0.97
N VAL A 94 10.49 3.41 -1.36
CA VAL A 94 9.84 3.88 -2.59
C VAL A 94 9.35 5.31 -2.45
N VAL A 95 8.64 5.63 -1.36
CA VAL A 95 8.11 6.97 -1.12
C VAL A 95 9.25 7.98 -1.11
N SER A 96 10.41 7.68 -0.52
CA SER A 96 11.58 8.56 -0.49
C SER A 96 12.23 8.74 -1.87
N GLY A 97 12.12 7.74 -2.76
CA GLY A 97 12.73 7.75 -4.09
C GLY A 97 11.86 8.36 -5.20
N ILE A 98 10.54 8.43 -5.00
CA ILE A 98 9.62 8.98 -5.99
C ILE A 98 9.56 10.52 -5.91
N GLU A 99 9.46 11.14 -7.08
CA GLU A 99 9.33 12.59 -7.21
C GLU A 99 7.93 13.04 -6.80
N MET A 100 7.87 13.90 -5.78
CA MET A 100 6.67 14.56 -5.28
C MET A 100 7.09 15.74 -4.42
N ASN A 101 6.21 16.72 -4.23
CA ASN A 101 6.47 17.78 -3.28
C ASN A 101 6.44 17.24 -1.83
N GLU A 102 7.03 18.00 -0.91
CA GLU A 102 7.20 17.55 0.48
C GLU A 102 5.87 17.44 1.24
N GLU A 103 4.90 18.30 0.95
CA GLU A 103 3.58 18.27 1.58
C GLU A 103 2.84 16.96 1.24
N HIS A 104 2.82 16.57 -0.03
CA HIS A 104 2.23 15.32 -0.48
C HIS A 104 2.97 14.11 0.08
N ARG A 105 4.30 14.19 0.20
CA ARG A 105 5.14 13.13 0.81
C ARG A 105 4.75 12.88 2.25
N VAL A 106 4.67 13.95 3.05
CA VAL A 106 4.27 13.87 4.46
C VAL A 106 2.85 13.35 4.59
N GLN A 107 1.92 13.81 3.76
CA GLN A 107 0.53 13.37 3.79
C GLN A 107 0.38 11.88 3.45
N LEU A 108 1.02 11.43 2.36
CA LEU A 108 1.02 10.03 1.94
C LEU A 108 1.66 9.15 3.01
N TRP A 109 2.85 9.52 3.49
CA TRP A 109 3.58 8.74 4.49
C TRP A 109 2.79 8.61 5.79
N SER A 110 2.23 9.71 6.30
CA SER A 110 1.43 9.72 7.53
C SER A 110 0.24 8.76 7.46
N TYR A 111 -0.43 8.70 6.31
CA TYR A 111 -1.51 7.74 6.08
C TYR A 111 -0.99 6.29 6.09
N LEU A 112 0.07 6.00 5.34
CA LEU A 112 0.60 4.64 5.20
C LEU A 112 1.11 4.10 6.55
N GLU A 113 1.78 4.93 7.33
CA GLU A 113 2.24 4.60 8.68
C GLU A 113 1.08 4.29 9.62
N MET A 114 0.07 5.16 9.69
CA MET A 114 -1.14 4.92 10.49
C MET A 114 -1.86 3.64 10.05
N ALA A 115 -1.99 3.42 8.73
CA ALA A 115 -2.66 2.24 8.18
C ALA A 115 -1.91 0.95 8.52
N ALA A 116 -0.59 0.91 8.33
CA ALA A 116 0.23 -0.26 8.65
C ALA A 116 0.18 -0.60 10.15
N ASN A 117 0.30 0.41 11.03
CA ASN A 117 0.15 0.23 12.47
C ASN A 117 -1.22 -0.36 12.84
N SER A 118 -2.28 0.05 12.14
CA SER A 118 -3.64 -0.45 12.37
C SER A 118 -3.87 -1.91 11.90
N MET A 119 -2.98 -2.45 11.06
CA MET A 119 -3.09 -3.83 10.53
C MET A 119 -2.41 -4.87 11.41
N VAL A 120 -1.55 -4.47 12.36
CA VAL A 120 -0.94 -5.40 13.34
C VAL A 120 -2.04 -6.16 14.07
N ASN A 121 -1.93 -7.48 14.05
CA ASN A 121 -2.97 -8.39 14.55
C ASN A 121 -2.41 -9.57 15.36
N GLN A 122 -1.10 -9.58 15.64
CA GLN A 122 -0.42 -10.59 16.45
C GLN A 122 0.51 -9.91 17.46
N PRO A 123 0.71 -10.51 18.65
CA PRO A 123 1.75 -10.09 19.58
C PRO A 123 3.14 -10.45 19.04
N ASP A 124 4.14 -9.72 19.55
CA ASP A 124 5.56 -10.00 19.31
C ASP A 124 6.04 -11.29 20.01
#